data_AF-A0A8S1HAT8-F1
#
_entry.id   AF-A0A8S1HAT8-F1
#
_cell.length_a   1.000
_cell.length_b   1.000
_cell.length_c   1.000
_cell.angle_alpha   90.00
_cell.angle_beta   90.00
_cell.angle_gamma   90.00
#
_symmetry.space_group_name_H-M   'P 1'
#
loop_
_entity.id
_entity.type
_entity.pdbx_description
1 polymer ?
#
loop_
_entity_poly.entity_id
_entity_poly.type
_entity_poly.pdbx_seq_one_letter_code
_entity_poly.pdbx_strand_id
1 'polypeptide(L)'
;MTWEESLEKKDLTDNDKRAIVVGRQNGLTMMTLAGMFGVTEAGISQFLKRWKAQDGSTKSQHTGRPRVTDRNDDRNILKTSRTDPRLTVLAIRREVCLNSPSPPSFSTVKRRLNAAGIIGRRPVKKPLISEKNRAARVK
;
A
#
# COMPACT_ATOMS: atom_id res chain seq x y z
N MET A 1 19.16 -14.06 41.28
CA MET A 1 18.53 -14.62 40.07
C MET A 1 17.77 -13.49 39.42
N THR A 2 18.46 -12.74 38.57
CA THR A 2 17.98 -11.47 38.00
C THR A 2 17.07 -11.77 36.82
N TRP A 3 15.82 -11.33 36.90
CA TRP A 3 14.78 -11.45 35.87
C TRP A 3 15.00 -10.48 34.69
N GLU A 4 16.26 -10.23 34.34
CA GLU A 4 16.71 -9.31 33.28
C GLU A 4 17.11 -10.06 32.01
N GLU A 5 16.55 -11.25 31.78
CA GLU A 5 16.45 -11.74 30.41
C GLU A 5 15.52 -10.76 29.67
N SER A 6 16.14 -9.89 28.87
CA SER A 6 15.46 -8.94 28.00
C SER A 6 14.36 -9.66 27.26
N LEU A 7 13.11 -9.50 27.73
CA LEU A 7 11.92 -10.04 27.09
C LEU A 7 11.87 -9.44 25.69
N GLU A 8 12.36 -10.23 24.74
CA GLU A 8 12.43 -9.88 23.34
C GLU A 8 11.03 -9.52 22.83
N LYS A 9 10.96 -8.63 21.85
CA LYS A 9 9.69 -8.08 21.35
C LYS A 9 8.91 -9.19 20.63
N LYS A 10 8.15 -9.97 21.38
CA LYS A 10 7.38 -11.11 20.89
C LYS A 10 6.04 -10.66 20.33
N ASP A 11 5.77 -11.01 19.08
CA ASP A 11 4.47 -10.82 18.47
C ASP A 11 3.48 -11.86 19.00
N LEU A 12 2.44 -11.40 19.70
CA LEU A 12 1.36 -12.23 20.19
C LEU A 12 0.54 -12.80 19.04
N THR A 13 0.33 -14.12 19.03
CA THR A 13 -0.57 -14.76 18.07
C THR A 13 -2.03 -14.36 18.35
N ASP A 14 -2.94 -14.58 17.39
CA ASP A 14 -4.36 -14.29 17.61
C ASP A 14 -4.94 -15.11 18.77
N ASN A 15 -4.46 -16.33 18.96
CA ASN A 15 -4.86 -17.20 20.07
C ASN A 15 -4.37 -16.66 21.41
N ASP A 16 -3.10 -16.22 21.50
CA ASP A 16 -2.55 -15.63 22.72
C ASP A 16 -3.31 -14.37 23.13
N LYS A 17 -3.65 -13.52 22.15
CA LYS A 17 -4.45 -12.30 22.38
C LYS A 17 -5.81 -12.64 23.00
N ARG A 18 -6.51 -13.64 22.48
CA ARG A 18 -7.80 -14.09 23.02
C ARG A 18 -7.63 -14.68 24.42
N ALA A 19 -6.62 -15.51 24.64
CA ALA A 19 -6.34 -16.12 25.94
C ALA A 19 -6.02 -15.07 27.01
N ILE A 20 -5.27 -14.01 26.67
CA ILE A 20 -5.00 -12.87 27.57
C ILE A 20 -6.29 -12.14 27.95
N VAL A 21 -7.19 -11.91 26.98
CA VAL A 21 -8.48 -11.24 27.24
C VAL A 21 -9.36 -12.08 28.16
N VAL A 22 -9.51 -13.37 27.87
CA VAL A 22 -10.26 -14.31 28.72
C VAL A 22 -9.64 -14.41 30.11
N GLY A 23 -8.33 -14.56 30.19
CA GLY A 23 -7.60 -14.61 31.46
C GLY A 23 -7.81 -13.34 32.30
N ARG A 24 -7.84 -12.16 31.65
CA ARG A 24 -8.14 -10.90 32.33
C ARG A 24 -9.60 -10.81 32.79
N GLN A 25 -10.56 -11.32 32.03
CA GLN A 25 -11.97 -11.39 32.43
C GLN A 25 -12.16 -12.32 33.64
N ASN A 26 -11.36 -13.39 33.73
CA ASN A 26 -11.34 -14.32 34.86
C ASN A 26 -10.57 -13.80 36.09
N GLY A 27 -10.12 -12.54 36.09
CA GLY A 27 -9.50 -11.90 37.25
C GLY A 27 -7.98 -12.11 37.39
N LEU A 28 -7.30 -12.70 36.39
CA LEU A 28 -5.85 -12.84 36.44
C LEU A 28 -5.15 -11.46 36.44
N THR A 29 -4.05 -11.37 37.19
CA THR A 29 -3.22 -10.16 37.26
C THR A 29 -2.39 -9.99 35.99
N MET A 30 -1.99 -8.76 35.69
CA MET A 30 -1.16 -8.46 34.52
C MET A 30 0.19 -9.15 34.59
N MET A 31 0.78 -9.22 35.79
CA MET A 31 2.05 -9.90 36.04
C MET A 31 1.96 -11.41 35.80
N THR A 32 0.86 -12.05 36.22
CA THR A 32 0.64 -13.49 35.97
C THR A 32 0.53 -13.76 34.46
N LEU A 33 -0.25 -12.96 33.74
CA LEU A 33 -0.39 -13.09 32.28
C LEU A 33 0.94 -12.80 31.56
N ALA A 34 1.71 -11.82 32.04
CA ALA A 34 3.02 -11.47 31.49
C ALA A 34 3.99 -12.66 31.56
N GLY A 35 4.06 -13.31 32.73
CA GLY A 35 4.86 -14.52 32.93
C GLY A 35 4.41 -15.70 32.05
N MET A 36 3.10 -15.92 31.92
CA MET A 36 2.56 -17.03 31.11
C MET A 36 2.90 -16.90 29.62
N PHE A 37 2.83 -15.68 29.06
CA PHE A 37 3.01 -15.46 27.63
C PHE A 37 4.42 -15.01 27.23
N GLY A 38 5.29 -14.73 28.21
CA GLY A 38 6.64 -14.22 28.00
C GLY A 38 6.64 -12.82 27.40
N VAL A 39 5.79 -11.93 27.93
CA VAL A 39 5.65 -10.53 27.51
C VAL A 39 5.77 -9.64 28.73
N THR A 40 6.20 -8.40 28.55
CA THR A 40 6.25 -7.43 29.65
C THR A 40 4.84 -7.05 30.12
N GLU A 41 4.71 -6.69 31.40
CA GLU A 41 3.45 -6.20 31.97
C GLU A 41 2.90 -4.99 31.19
N ALA A 42 3.80 -4.07 30.82
CA ALA A 42 3.48 -2.93 29.97
C ALA A 42 2.92 -3.33 28.60
N GLY A 43 3.46 -4.41 28.00
CA GLY A 43 2.96 -4.97 26.74
C GLY A 43 1.52 -5.46 26.85
N ILE A 44 1.18 -6.15 27.95
CA ILE A 44 -0.20 -6.61 28.21
C ILE A 44 -1.13 -5.43 28.48
N SER A 45 -0.72 -4.46 29.30
CA SER A 45 -1.50 -3.26 29.60
C SER A 45 -1.81 -2.47 28.31
N GLN A 46 -0.80 -2.25 27.47
CA GLN A 46 -0.97 -1.57 26.20
C GLN A 46 -1.86 -2.36 25.23
N PHE A 47 -1.70 -3.69 25.17
CA PHE A 47 -2.56 -4.57 24.39
C PHE A 47 -4.03 -4.46 24.81
N LEU A 48 -4.34 -4.59 26.10
CA LEU A 48 -5.73 -4.51 26.60
C LEU A 48 -6.34 -3.12 26.38
N LYS A 49 -5.54 -2.05 26.48
CA LYS A 49 -5.99 -0.69 26.14
C LYS A 49 -6.37 -0.58 24.66
N ARG A 50 -5.56 -1.14 23.75
CA ARG A 50 -5.86 -1.19 22.31
C ARG A 50 -7.05 -2.08 22.00
N TRP A 51 -7.15 -3.24 22.65
CA TRP A 51 -8.27 -4.18 22.50
C TRP A 51 -9.61 -3.52 22.79
N LYS A 52 -9.70 -2.77 23.90
CA LYS A 52 -10.90 -2.00 24.25
C LYS A 52 -11.19 -0.89 23.25
N ALA A 53 -10.16 -0.21 22.74
CA ALA A 53 -10.34 0.87 21.75
C ALA A 53 -10.76 0.36 20.35
N GLN A 54 -10.52 -0.92 20.05
CA GLN A 54 -10.82 -1.55 18.77
C GLN A 54 -12.05 -2.47 18.82
N ASP A 55 -12.85 -2.40 19.89
CA ASP A 55 -14.01 -3.27 20.17
C ASP A 55 -13.70 -4.77 19.96
N GLY A 56 -12.50 -5.19 20.36
CA GLY A 56 -12.05 -6.58 20.25
C GLY A 56 -11.57 -7.03 18.87
N SER A 57 -11.40 -6.10 17.92
CA SER A 57 -10.72 -6.40 16.66
C SER A 57 -9.22 -6.59 16.88
N THR A 58 -8.67 -7.71 16.41
CA THR A 58 -7.22 -8.01 16.48
C THR A 58 -6.43 -7.45 15.31
N LYS A 59 -7.12 -6.96 14.28
CA LYS A 59 -6.54 -6.50 13.01
C LYS A 59 -6.94 -5.05 12.75
N SER A 60 -6.02 -4.13 13.03
CA SER A 60 -6.11 -2.78 12.47
C SER A 60 -5.69 -2.83 11.00
N GLN A 61 -6.63 -2.62 10.09
CA GLN A 61 -6.31 -2.49 8.67
C GLN A 61 -5.62 -1.14 8.46
N HIS A 62 -4.31 -1.16 8.22
CA HIS A 62 -3.60 0.06 7.86
C HIS A 62 -3.91 0.39 6.39
N THR A 63 -4.58 1.51 6.14
CA THR A 63 -4.97 1.96 4.78
C THR A 63 -3.78 2.37 3.89
N GLY A 64 -2.60 2.49 4.50
CA GLY A 64 -1.37 2.87 3.83
C GLY A 64 -1.15 4.38 3.86
N ARG A 65 -0.11 4.85 3.16
CA ARG A 65 0.15 6.28 3.04
C ARG A 65 -0.93 6.92 2.14
N PRO A 66 -1.52 8.06 2.54
CA PRO A 66 -2.44 8.80 1.67
C PRO A 66 -1.81 9.13 0.31
N ARG A 67 -2.66 9.16 -0.72
CA ARG A 67 -2.23 9.48 -2.08
C ARG A 67 -1.88 10.96 -2.18
N VAL A 68 -0.90 11.28 -3.02
CA VAL A 68 -0.54 12.67 -3.36
C VAL A 68 -1.57 13.28 -4.31
N THR A 69 -2.16 12.48 -5.21
CA THR A 69 -3.20 12.94 -6.13
C THR A 69 -4.59 12.66 -5.60
N ASP A 70 -5.50 13.59 -5.85
CA ASP A 70 -6.93 13.42 -5.66
C ASP A 70 -7.62 12.89 -6.93
N ARG A 71 -8.91 12.52 -6.82
CA ARG A 71 -9.74 12.07 -7.94
C ARG A 71 -9.81 13.10 -9.07
N ASN A 72 -9.84 14.39 -8.75
CA ASN A 72 -9.86 15.46 -9.75
C ASN A 72 -8.52 15.57 -10.48
N ASP A 73 -7.40 15.44 -9.78
CA ASP A 73 -6.08 15.41 -10.40
C ASP A 73 -5.96 14.22 -11.37
N ASP A 74 -6.34 13.02 -10.92
CA ASP A 74 -6.31 11.82 -11.74
C ASP A 74 -7.21 11.98 -12.98
N ARG A 75 -8.38 12.60 -12.86
CA ARG A 75 -9.27 12.91 -14.00
C ARG A 75 -8.61 13.88 -14.97
N ASN A 76 -7.99 14.94 -14.49
CA ASN A 76 -7.32 15.94 -15.33
C ASN A 76 -6.12 15.33 -16.06
N ILE A 77 -5.28 14.53 -15.38
CA ILE A 77 -4.18 13.78 -16.00
C ILE A 77 -4.67 12.94 -17.18
N LEU A 78 -5.76 12.18 -16.98
CA LEU A 78 -6.31 11.32 -18.01
C LEU A 78 -6.97 12.10 -19.14
N LYS A 79 -7.64 13.22 -18.83
CA LYS A 79 -8.26 14.11 -19.81
C LYS A 79 -7.19 14.70 -20.73
N THR A 80 -6.16 15.34 -20.17
CA THR A 80 -5.07 15.96 -20.94
C THR A 80 -4.40 14.94 -21.87
N SER A 81 -4.08 13.75 -21.37
CA SER A 81 -3.46 12.69 -22.18
C SER A 81 -4.36 12.16 -23.31
N ARG A 82 -5.69 12.20 -23.14
CA ARG A 82 -6.63 11.75 -24.18
C ARG A 82 -6.90 12.83 -25.22
N THR A 83 -6.90 14.10 -24.81
CA THR A 83 -7.04 15.23 -25.71
C THR A 83 -5.87 15.31 -26.68
N ASP A 84 -4.63 15.18 -26.18
CA ASP A 84 -3.44 15.10 -27.02
C ASP A 84 -2.52 13.94 -26.58
N PRO A 85 -2.61 12.78 -27.27
CA PRO A 85 -1.80 11.59 -26.98
C PRO A 85 -0.28 11.77 -27.18
N ARG A 86 0.17 12.85 -27.85
CA ARG A 86 1.60 13.11 -28.06
C ARG A 86 2.25 13.88 -26.92
N LEU A 87 1.47 14.37 -25.96
CA LEU A 87 2.00 15.11 -24.82
C LEU A 87 2.93 14.26 -23.96
N THR A 88 4.04 14.88 -23.57
CA THR A 88 4.97 14.27 -22.61
C THR A 88 4.42 14.37 -21.20
N VAL A 89 4.88 13.47 -20.32
CA VAL A 89 4.53 13.49 -18.89
C VAL A 89 4.87 14.84 -18.24
N LEU A 90 5.90 15.54 -18.73
CA LEU A 90 6.26 16.88 -18.29
C LEU A 90 5.18 17.91 -18.63
N ALA A 91 4.70 17.89 -19.88
CA ALA A 91 3.66 18.80 -20.33
C ALA A 91 2.35 18.54 -19.58
N ILE A 92 1.95 17.27 -19.43
CA ILE A 92 0.76 16.86 -18.67
C ILE A 92 0.85 17.34 -17.22
N ARG A 93 2.01 17.11 -16.57
CA ARG A 93 2.21 17.57 -15.19
C ARG A 93 2.10 19.10 -15.10
N ARG A 94 2.70 19.84 -16.03
CA ARG A 94 2.61 21.32 -16.04
C ARG A 94 1.14 21.77 -16.10
N GLU A 95 0.34 21.16 -16.96
CA GLU A 95 -1.08 21.50 -17.12
C GLU A 95 -1.91 21.17 -15.86
N VAL A 96 -1.65 20.02 -15.23
CA VAL A 96 -2.38 19.56 -14.04
C VAL A 96 -1.96 20.30 -12.77
N CYS A 97 -0.68 20.61 -12.61
CA CYS A 97 -0.14 21.26 -11.42
C CYS A 97 -0.59 22.71 -11.23
N LEU A 98 -1.04 23.39 -12.29
CA LEU A 98 -1.53 24.78 -12.17
C LEU A 98 -2.70 24.91 -11.18
N ASN A 99 -3.49 23.84 -11.04
CA ASN A 99 -4.74 23.86 -10.26
C ASN A 99 -4.68 23.01 -8.99
N SER A 100 -3.53 22.39 -8.67
CA SER A 100 -3.42 21.39 -7.60
C SER A 100 -2.54 21.90 -6.45
N PRO A 101 -3.01 21.86 -5.19
CA PRO A 101 -2.25 22.33 -4.03
C PRO A 101 -1.03 21.46 -3.72
N SER A 102 -1.01 20.20 -4.18
CA SER A 102 0.13 19.29 -4.03
C SER A 102 0.51 18.71 -5.39
N PRO A 103 1.42 19.37 -6.14
CA PRO A 103 1.74 18.95 -7.50
C PRO A 103 2.40 17.56 -7.52
N PRO A 104 1.82 16.56 -8.22
CA PRO A 104 2.37 15.22 -8.24
C PRO A 104 3.74 15.18 -8.94
N SER A 105 4.58 14.22 -8.55
CA SER A 105 5.85 13.95 -9.24
C SER A 105 5.61 13.33 -10.63
N PHE A 106 6.61 13.41 -11.51
CA PHE A 106 6.54 12.79 -12.84
C PHE A 106 6.24 11.28 -12.77
N SER A 107 6.89 10.58 -11.83
CA SER A 107 6.64 9.15 -11.60
C SER A 107 5.21 8.88 -11.16
N THR A 108 4.60 9.79 -10.40
CA THR A 108 3.20 9.68 -9.98
C THR A 108 2.26 9.83 -11.16
N VAL A 109 2.45 10.85 -12.00
CA VAL A 109 1.66 11.05 -13.22
C VAL A 109 1.76 9.84 -14.15
N LYS A 110 2.98 9.33 -14.39
CA LYS A 110 3.21 8.12 -15.21
C LYS A 110 2.49 6.90 -14.61
N ARG A 111 2.54 6.71 -13.29
CA ARG A 111 1.82 5.62 -12.61
C ARG A 111 0.31 5.73 -12.78
N ARG A 112 -0.26 6.95 -12.78
CA ARG A 112 -1.70 7.18 -13.02
C ARG A 112 -2.10 6.84 -14.45
N LEU A 113 -1.31 7.29 -15.43
CA LEU A 113 -1.53 6.94 -16.84
C LEU A 113 -1.48 5.43 -17.05
N ASN A 114 -0.46 4.75 -16.52
CA ASN A 114 -0.33 3.30 -16.60
C ASN A 114 -1.49 2.56 -15.92
N ALA A 115 -1.93 3.01 -14.73
CA ALA A 115 -3.05 2.41 -14.01
C ALA A 115 -4.37 2.51 -14.80
N ALA A 116 -4.51 3.52 -15.66
CA ALA A 116 -5.63 3.67 -16.58
C ALA A 116 -5.42 2.98 -17.94
N GLY A 117 -4.33 2.22 -18.11
CA GLY A 117 -4.02 1.50 -19.34
C GLY A 117 -3.32 2.34 -20.43
N ILE A 118 -3.02 3.62 -20.16
CA ILE A 118 -2.27 4.47 -21.09
C ILE A 118 -0.78 4.21 -20.88
N ILE A 119 -0.26 3.24 -21.63
CA ILE A 119 1.12 2.78 -21.51
C ILE A 119 1.82 3.00 -22.86
N GLY A 120 2.94 3.71 -22.84
CA GLY A 120 3.83 3.78 -23.99
C GLY A 120 4.42 2.40 -24.29
N ARG A 121 4.15 1.86 -25.49
CA ARG A 121 4.69 0.58 -25.94
C ARG A 121 5.75 0.79 -27.02
N ARG A 122 6.78 -0.06 -27.02
CA ARG A 122 7.73 -0.13 -28.12
C ARG A 122 7.13 -1.00 -29.23
N PRO A 123 7.19 -0.59 -30.51
CA PRO A 123 6.78 -1.46 -31.61
C PRO A 123 7.61 -2.74 -31.61
N VAL A 124 6.96 -3.86 -31.91
CA VAL A 124 7.63 -5.16 -32.07
C VAL A 124 8.53 -5.10 -33.30
N LYS A 125 9.79 -5.54 -33.16
CA LYS A 125 10.68 -5.75 -34.32
C LYS A 125 10.10 -6.86 -35.17
N LYS A 126 9.54 -6.52 -36.33
CA LYS A 126 9.06 -7.52 -37.29
C LYS A 126 10.27 -8.14 -38.01
N PRO A 127 10.33 -9.47 -38.21
CA PRO A 127 11.36 -10.06 -39.06
C PRO A 127 11.20 -9.55 -40.49
N LEU A 128 12.31 -9.44 -41.21
CA LEU A 128 12.29 -9.10 -42.63
C LEU A 128 11.48 -10.18 -43.37
N ILE A 129 10.49 -9.75 -44.14
CA ILE A 129 9.66 -10.64 -44.94
C ILE A 129 10.53 -11.22 -46.07
N SER A 130 10.53 -12.54 -46.20
CA SER A 130 11.21 -13.24 -47.31
C SER A 130 10.69 -12.74 -48.67
N GLU A 131 11.54 -12.81 -49.69
CA GLU A 131 11.22 -12.30 -51.02
C GLU A 131 9.95 -12.95 -51.61
N LYS A 132 9.81 -14.27 -51.45
CA LYS A 132 8.59 -15.03 -51.81
C LYS A 132 7.32 -14.44 -51.17
N ASN A 133 7.35 -14.14 -49.88
CA ASN A 133 6.20 -13.61 -49.15
C ASN A 133 5.92 -12.15 -49.46
N ARG A 134 6.93 -11.40 -49.93
CA ARG A 134 6.79 -10.01 -50.39
C ARG A 134 6.09 -9.97 -51.75
N ALA A 135 6.54 -10.80 -52.69
CA ALA A 135 5.92 -10.96 -54.01
C ALA A 135 4.46 -11.41 -53.92
N ALA A 136 4.12 -12.32 -52.99
CA ALA A 136 2.75 -12.76 -52.78
C ALA A 136 1.80 -11.68 -52.18
N ARG A 137 2.34 -10.64 -51.54
CA ARG A 137 1.55 -9.53 -50.94
C ARG A 137 1.31 -8.37 -51.88
N VAL A 138 2.19 -8.16 -52.86
CA VAL A 138 2.06 -7.11 -53.88
C VAL A 138 1.39 -7.77 -55.09
N LYS A 139 0.07 -7.81 -55.07
CA LYS A 139 -0.76 -8.17 -56.22
C LYS A 139 -1.80 -7.08 -56.43
#